data_AF-A0A1B6DYA4-F1
#
_entry.id   AF-A0A1B6DYA4-F1
#
_cell.length_a   1.000
_cell.length_b   1.000
_cell.length_c   1.000
_cell.angle_alpha   90.00
_cell.angle_beta   90.00
_cell.angle_gamma   90.00
#
_symmetry.space_group_name_H-M   'P 1'
#
loop_
_entity.id
_entity.type
_entity.pdbx_description
1 polymer ?
#
loop_
_entity_poly.entity_id
_entity_poly.type
_entity_poly.pdbx_seq_one_letter_code
_entity_poly.pdbx_strand_id
1 'polypeptide(L)'
;EDFEDYRYEYKDWPSIKPTTPFGKAPVLEVDGGKLKLCQSVAICRYLAKQAGLTGKDALEDLQIDIIVDVIGDLRQEIAGFYYNPDEKQKASKKETCLKEAVPFYMQKLDAIAKENKGFLANGKLSWADIY
;
A
#
# COMPACT_ATOMS: atom_id res chain seq x y z
N GLU A 1 8.34 13.55 13.61
CA GLU A 1 8.51 14.91 13.06
C GLU A 1 7.18 15.35 12.47
N ASP A 2 6.95 16.65 12.39
CA ASP A 2 5.78 17.18 11.68
C ASP A 2 6.02 17.09 10.16
N PHE A 3 4.94 17.03 9.39
CA PHE A 3 5.00 17.00 7.93
C PHE A 3 3.95 17.94 7.33
N GLU A 4 4.20 18.40 6.11
CA GLU A 4 3.21 19.12 5.31
C GLU A 4 2.42 18.14 4.44
N ASP A 5 1.10 18.11 4.61
CA ASP A 5 0.19 17.31 3.77
C ASP A 5 -0.28 18.13 2.56
N TYR A 6 0.54 18.13 1.50
CA TYR A 6 0.21 18.82 0.26
C TYR A 6 -0.72 17.98 -0.62
N ARG A 7 -2.01 18.30 -0.62
CA ARG A 7 -3.06 17.61 -1.39
C ARG A 7 -3.34 18.33 -2.71
N TYR A 8 -3.10 17.63 -3.82
CA TYR A 8 -3.36 18.15 -5.16
C TYR A 8 -4.85 18.11 -5.50
N GLU A 9 -5.36 19.18 -6.13
CA GLU A 9 -6.63 19.13 -6.83
C GLU A 9 -6.46 18.45 -8.19
N TYR A 10 -7.48 17.69 -8.63
CA TYR A 10 -7.40 16.93 -9.89
C TYR A 10 -7.09 17.82 -11.11
N LYS A 11 -7.64 19.04 -11.14
CA LYS A 11 -7.43 20.03 -12.21
C LYS A 11 -5.97 20.51 -12.30
N ASP A 12 -5.23 20.47 -11.20
CA ASP A 12 -3.86 20.99 -11.12
C ASP A 12 -2.85 19.88 -11.45
N TRP A 13 -3.24 18.61 -11.31
CA TRP A 13 -2.39 17.44 -11.59
C TRP A 13 -1.68 17.47 -12.96
N PRO A 14 -2.31 17.87 -14.09
CA PRO A 14 -1.60 17.97 -15.36
C PRO A 14 -0.36 18.87 -15.32
N SER A 15 -0.38 19.94 -14.53
CA SER A 15 0.77 20.86 -14.37
C SER A 15 1.83 20.35 -13.40
N ILE A 16 1.42 19.54 -12.43
CA ILE A 16 2.27 19.02 -11.35
C ILE A 16 2.96 17.72 -11.78
N LYS A 17 2.26 16.85 -12.53
CA LYS A 17 2.75 15.56 -12.99
C LYS A 17 4.17 15.62 -13.58
N PRO A 18 4.52 16.58 -14.46
CA PRO A 18 5.87 16.70 -15.02
C PRO A 18 6.96 17.00 -13.99
N THR A 19 6.60 17.53 -12.82
CA THR A 19 7.53 17.86 -11.72
C THR A 19 7.80 16.67 -10.78
N THR A 20 7.06 15.57 -10.94
CA THR A 20 7.22 14.36 -10.12
C THR A 20 8.21 13.38 -10.78
N PRO A 21 8.98 12.59 -10.01
CA PRO A 21 10.06 11.76 -10.56
C PRO A 21 9.66 10.81 -11.69
N PHE A 22 8.45 10.23 -11.61
CA PHE A 22 7.93 9.27 -12.59
C PHE A 22 6.54 9.64 -13.13
N GLY A 23 6.13 10.90 -13.03
CA GLY A 23 4.79 11.31 -13.45
C GLY A 23 3.68 10.67 -12.61
N LYS A 24 3.94 10.38 -11.33
CA LYS A 24 3.06 9.66 -10.40
C LYS A 24 3.14 10.26 -9.00
N ALA A 25 2.06 10.11 -8.27
CA ALA A 25 1.97 10.34 -6.83
C ALA A 25 1.79 8.98 -6.10
N PRO A 26 2.11 8.87 -4.79
CA PRO A 26 2.63 9.92 -3.92
C PRO A 26 4.12 10.25 -4.16
N VAL A 27 4.53 11.43 -3.68
CA VAL A 27 5.94 11.87 -3.59
C VAL A 27 6.21 12.28 -2.14
N LEU A 28 7.28 11.78 -1.54
CA LEU A 28 7.80 12.25 -0.27
C LEU A 28 8.98 13.18 -0.55
N GLU A 29 8.91 14.39 -0.03
CA GLU A 29 10.01 15.36 -0.11
C GLU A 29 10.76 15.40 1.23
N VAL A 30 12.07 15.18 1.19
CA VAL A 30 12.96 15.27 2.36
C VAL A 30 14.11 16.26 2.09
N ASP A 31 14.84 16.62 3.15
CA ASP A 31 15.94 17.60 3.11
C ASP A 31 15.53 18.98 2.53
N GLY A 32 14.33 19.44 2.89
CA GLY A 32 13.77 20.70 2.40
C GLY A 32 13.46 20.68 0.90
N GLY A 33 12.98 19.54 0.38
CA GLY A 33 12.58 19.39 -1.03
C GLY A 33 13.70 18.99 -1.98
N LYS A 34 14.92 18.80 -1.49
CA LYS A 34 16.09 18.42 -2.32
C LYS A 34 16.00 16.99 -2.82
N LEU A 35 15.39 16.10 -2.05
CA LEU A 35 15.17 14.71 -2.43
C LEU A 35 13.68 14.46 -2.58
N LYS A 36 13.27 14.07 -3.79
CA LYS A 36 11.91 13.65 -4.13
C LYS A 36 11.87 12.14 -4.29
N LEU A 37 11.28 11.47 -3.32
CA LEU A 37 11.15 10.01 -3.25
C LEU A 37 9.75 9.61 -3.71
N CYS A 38 9.63 8.45 -4.36
CA CYS A 38 8.35 7.95 -4.89
C CYS A 38 8.18 6.45 -4.60
N GLN A 39 7.05 5.87 -5.01
CA GLN A 39 6.58 4.51 -4.70
C GLN A 39 6.10 4.40 -3.25
N SER A 40 4.77 4.32 -3.08
CA SER A 40 4.12 4.33 -1.77
C SER A 40 4.68 3.27 -0.82
N VAL A 41 4.83 2.02 -1.28
CA VAL A 41 5.38 0.91 -0.46
C VAL A 41 6.80 1.21 0.04
N ALA A 42 7.67 1.72 -0.85
CA ALA A 42 9.04 2.04 -0.48
C ALA A 42 9.11 3.18 0.52
N ILE A 43 8.28 4.22 0.33
CA ILE A 43 8.14 5.34 1.26
C ILE A 43 7.62 4.84 2.62
N CYS A 44 6.55 4.04 2.66
CA CYS A 44 6.00 3.48 3.88
C CYS A 44 7.05 2.66 4.64
N ARG A 45 7.81 1.79 3.96
CA ARG A 45 8.89 1.01 4.57
C ARG A 45 10.01 1.90 5.14
N TYR A 46 10.38 2.97 4.44
CA TYR A 46 11.37 3.92 4.92
C TYR A 46 10.89 4.63 6.19
N LEU A 47 9.67 5.18 6.18
CA LEU A 47 9.07 5.85 7.33
C LEU A 47 8.83 4.89 8.50
N ALA A 48 8.49 3.64 8.22
CA ALA A 48 8.33 2.59 9.23
C ALA A 48 9.61 2.37 10.02
N LYS A 49 10.79 2.38 9.36
CA LYS A 49 12.08 2.27 10.03
C LYS A 49 12.30 3.42 11.00
N GLN A 50 11.96 4.65 10.59
CA GLN A 50 12.08 5.82 11.45
C GLN A 50 11.08 5.79 12.62
N ALA A 51 9.90 5.21 12.41
CA ALA A 51 8.85 5.09 13.42
C ALA A 51 9.00 3.86 14.34
N GLY A 52 10.01 2.99 14.11
CA GLY A 52 10.19 1.76 14.89
C GLY A 52 9.11 0.70 14.62
N LEU A 53 8.49 0.70 13.44
CA LEU A 53 7.41 -0.21 13.03
C LEU A 53 7.92 -1.38 12.16
N THR A 54 9.21 -1.67 12.23
CA THR A 54 9.87 -2.75 11.50
C THR A 54 10.17 -3.95 12.41
N GLY A 55 10.63 -5.04 11.79
CA GLY A 55 11.13 -6.22 12.47
C GLY A 55 12.40 -5.93 13.26
N LYS A 56 12.76 -6.85 14.16
CA LYS A 56 14.04 -6.77 14.90
C LYS A 56 15.24 -7.20 14.04
N ASP A 57 14.99 -7.90 12.95
CA ASP A 57 15.98 -8.43 12.03
C ASP A 57 15.41 -8.52 10.61
N ALA A 58 16.26 -8.90 9.64
CA ALA A 58 15.88 -8.99 8.24
C ALA A 58 14.79 -10.04 7.97
N LEU A 59 14.65 -11.06 8.82
CA LEU A 59 13.63 -12.09 8.63
C LEU A 59 12.27 -11.58 9.09
N GLU A 60 12.21 -10.87 10.23
CA GLU A 60 10.98 -10.20 10.65
C GLU A 60 10.56 -9.11 9.64
N ASP A 61 11.51 -8.33 9.11
CA ASP A 61 11.24 -7.36 8.04
C ASP A 61 10.63 -8.03 6.80
N LEU A 62 11.21 -9.15 6.35
CA LEU A 62 10.69 -9.92 5.22
C LEU A 62 9.26 -10.42 5.49
N GLN A 63 8.96 -10.88 6.71
CA GLN A 63 7.62 -11.32 7.07
C GLN A 63 6.60 -10.17 6.97
N ILE A 64 6.97 -8.96 7.37
CA ILE A 64 6.12 -7.77 7.22
C ILE A 64 5.95 -7.42 5.72
N ASP A 65 7.05 -7.44 4.95
CA ASP A 65 7.05 -7.17 3.50
C ASP A 65 6.10 -8.11 2.74
N ILE A 66 6.12 -9.40 3.06
CA ILE A 66 5.24 -10.40 2.46
C ILE A 66 3.77 -10.02 2.65
N ILE A 67 3.37 -9.58 3.84
CA ILE A 67 1.97 -9.21 4.10
C ILE A 67 1.56 -7.98 3.30
N VAL A 68 2.44 -6.97 3.22
CA VAL A 68 2.17 -5.76 2.43
C VAL A 68 2.05 -6.09 0.95
N ASP A 69 2.88 -6.99 0.42
CA ASP A 69 2.80 -7.43 -0.97
C ASP A 69 1.50 -8.24 -1.22
N VAL A 70 1.08 -9.08 -0.28
CA VAL A 70 -0.22 -9.79 -0.35
C VAL A 70 -1.41 -8.83 -0.35
N ILE A 71 -1.37 -7.77 0.48
CA ILE A 71 -2.37 -6.68 0.44
C ILE A 71 -2.32 -5.97 -0.92
N GLY A 72 -1.11 -5.78 -1.46
CA GLY A 72 -0.87 -5.28 -2.80
C GLY A 72 -1.58 -6.10 -3.87
N ASP A 73 -1.46 -7.42 -3.84
CA ASP A 73 -2.11 -8.34 -4.78
C ASP A 73 -3.64 -8.24 -4.71
N LEU A 74 -4.22 -8.24 -3.50
CA LEU A 74 -5.65 -8.01 -3.31
C LEU A 74 -6.10 -6.66 -3.89
N ARG A 75 -5.32 -5.59 -3.65
CA ARG A 75 -5.61 -4.26 -4.19
C ARG A 75 -5.58 -4.26 -5.73
N GLN A 76 -4.70 -5.04 -6.36
CA GLN A 76 -4.64 -5.15 -7.82
C GLN A 76 -5.86 -5.88 -8.40
N GLU A 77 -6.33 -6.96 -7.75
CA GLU A 77 -7.58 -7.62 -8.15
C GLU A 77 -8.76 -6.65 -8.14
N ILE A 78 -8.87 -5.84 -7.08
CA ILE A 78 -9.91 -4.82 -6.96
C ILE A 78 -9.77 -3.74 -8.05
N ALA A 79 -8.55 -3.22 -8.24
CA ALA A 79 -8.26 -2.23 -9.26
C ALA A 79 -8.59 -2.74 -10.68
N GLY A 80 -8.38 -4.04 -10.93
CA GLY A 80 -8.58 -4.70 -12.21
C GLY A 80 -10.02 -4.66 -12.73
N PHE A 81 -11.02 -4.63 -11.84
CA PHE A 81 -12.41 -4.36 -12.23
C PHE A 81 -12.75 -2.87 -12.11
N TYR A 82 -12.30 -2.20 -11.03
CA TYR A 82 -12.74 -0.84 -10.71
C TYR A 82 -12.39 0.16 -11.83
N TYR A 83 -11.17 0.07 -12.37
CA TYR A 83 -10.69 0.95 -13.43
C TYR A 83 -10.90 0.40 -14.85
N ASN A 84 -11.66 -0.70 -15.00
CA ASN A 84 -11.91 -1.27 -16.33
C ASN A 84 -12.89 -0.36 -17.12
N PRO A 85 -12.53 0.10 -18.33
CA PRO A 85 -13.42 0.94 -19.13
C PRO A 85 -14.57 0.17 -19.80
N ASP A 86 -14.44 -1.15 -19.95
CA ASP A 86 -15.49 -2.02 -20.51
C ASP A 86 -16.45 -2.45 -19.40
N GLU A 87 -17.70 -2.00 -19.48
CA GLU A 87 -18.72 -2.25 -18.45
C GLU A 87 -19.09 -3.74 -18.32
N LYS A 88 -19.06 -4.52 -19.40
CA LYS A 88 -19.34 -5.97 -19.33
C LYS A 88 -18.20 -6.70 -18.63
N GLN A 89 -16.96 -6.40 -19.01
CA GLN A 89 -15.78 -6.97 -18.35
C GLN A 89 -15.67 -6.51 -16.90
N LYS A 90 -15.99 -5.25 -16.59
CA LYS A 90 -16.07 -4.71 -15.23
C LYS A 90 -17.04 -5.54 -14.38
N ALA A 91 -18.26 -5.77 -14.86
CA ALA A 91 -19.26 -6.53 -14.12
C ALA A 91 -18.80 -7.97 -13.84
N SER A 92 -18.28 -8.67 -14.87
CA SER A 92 -17.78 -10.04 -14.72
C SER A 92 -16.58 -10.13 -13.78
N LYS A 93 -15.56 -9.26 -13.95
CA LYS A 93 -14.38 -9.24 -13.06
C LYS A 93 -14.74 -8.86 -11.63
N LYS A 94 -15.68 -7.93 -11.43
CA LYS A 94 -16.18 -7.56 -10.11
C LYS A 94 -16.82 -8.75 -9.42
N GLU A 95 -17.65 -9.52 -10.14
CA GLU A 95 -18.28 -10.72 -9.61
C GLU A 95 -17.24 -11.75 -9.16
N THR A 96 -16.26 -12.08 -10.00
CA THR A 96 -15.16 -13.00 -9.64
C THR A 96 -14.35 -12.48 -8.46
N CYS A 97 -13.96 -11.20 -8.49
CA CYS A 97 -13.18 -10.59 -7.40
C CYS A 97 -13.92 -10.67 -6.05
N LEU A 98 -15.21 -10.35 -6.02
CA LEU A 98 -16.00 -10.35 -4.79
C LEU A 98 -16.37 -11.76 -4.29
N LYS A 99 -16.52 -12.74 -5.19
CA LYS A 99 -16.89 -14.12 -4.82
C LYS A 99 -15.69 -15.01 -4.51
N GLU A 100 -14.52 -14.71 -5.08
CA GLU A 100 -13.36 -15.59 -5.03
C GLU A 100 -12.16 -14.89 -4.37
N ALA A 101 -11.63 -13.83 -5.00
CA ALA A 101 -10.40 -13.20 -4.54
C ALA A 101 -10.53 -12.56 -3.15
N VAL A 102 -11.53 -11.70 -2.94
CA VAL A 102 -11.74 -11.02 -1.65
C VAL A 102 -11.93 -12.03 -0.51
N PRO A 103 -12.82 -13.04 -0.60
CA PRO A 103 -12.95 -14.05 0.44
C PRO A 103 -11.65 -14.82 0.70
N PHE A 104 -10.92 -15.21 -0.35
CA PHE A 104 -9.65 -15.93 -0.21
C PHE A 104 -8.62 -15.12 0.57
N TYR A 105 -8.34 -13.88 0.16
CA TYR A 105 -7.34 -13.05 0.81
C TYR A 105 -7.78 -12.68 2.24
N MET A 106 -9.03 -12.27 2.43
CA MET A 106 -9.53 -11.85 3.75
C MET A 106 -9.54 -13.01 4.75
N GLN A 107 -9.88 -14.23 4.33
CA GLN A 107 -9.81 -15.41 5.19
C GLN A 107 -8.38 -15.71 5.64
N LYS A 108 -7.40 -15.58 4.73
CA LYS A 108 -5.98 -15.80 5.04
C LYS A 108 -5.42 -14.73 5.96
N LEU A 109 -5.72 -13.45 5.68
CA LEU A 109 -5.29 -12.33 6.52
C LEU A 109 -5.92 -12.40 7.92
N ASP A 110 -7.21 -12.77 8.04
CA ASP A 110 -7.87 -12.98 9.33
C ASP A 110 -7.23 -14.12 10.15
N ALA A 111 -6.87 -15.24 9.50
CA ALA A 111 -6.15 -16.34 10.15
C ALA A 111 -4.76 -15.89 10.65
N ILE A 112 -4.01 -15.17 9.80
CA ILE A 112 -2.71 -14.60 10.16
C ILE A 112 -2.84 -13.66 11.36
N ALA A 113 -3.84 -12.77 11.36
CA ALA A 113 -4.10 -11.86 12.45
C ALA A 113 -4.38 -12.60 13.76
N LYS A 114 -5.20 -13.65 13.73
CA LYS A 114 -5.48 -14.49 14.90
C LYS A 114 -4.21 -15.15 15.46
N GLU A 115 -3.36 -15.69 14.59
CA GLU A 115 -2.09 -16.31 14.99
C GLU A 115 -1.09 -15.29 15.57
N ASN A 116 -1.17 -14.04 15.11
CA ASN A 116 -0.31 -12.93 15.52
C ASN A 116 -0.98 -12.00 16.54
N LYS A 117 -1.87 -12.52 17.39
CA LYS A 117 -2.47 -11.77 18.52
C LYS A 117 -3.21 -10.49 18.08
N GLY A 118 -3.79 -10.50 16.89
CA GLY A 118 -4.51 -9.39 16.27
C GLY A 118 -3.69 -8.51 15.34
N PHE A 119 -2.39 -8.77 15.16
CA PHE A 119 -1.51 -8.02 14.24
C PHE A 119 -1.24 -8.81 12.96
N LEU A 120 -0.85 -8.14 11.90
CA LEU A 120 -0.62 -8.77 10.61
C LEU A 120 0.74 -9.47 10.50
N ALA A 121 1.72 -9.10 11.33
CA ALA A 121 3.04 -9.73 11.34
C ALA A 121 3.69 -9.72 12.73
N ASN A 122 4.57 -10.71 12.96
CA ASN A 122 5.45 -10.84 14.13
C ASN A 122 4.78 -10.69 15.52
N GLY A 123 3.47 -10.89 15.62
CA GLY A 123 2.72 -10.79 16.88
C GLY A 123 2.71 -9.41 17.56
N LYS A 124 3.00 -8.33 16.84
CA LYS A 124 3.09 -6.94 17.36
C LYS A 124 2.74 -5.93 16.26
N LEU A 125 2.46 -4.69 16.65
CA LEU A 125 2.20 -3.60 15.70
C LEU A 125 3.41 -3.40 14.78
N SER A 126 3.14 -3.39 13.48
CA SER A 126 4.10 -3.19 12.39
C SER A 126 3.52 -2.26 11.33
N TRP A 127 4.32 -1.89 10.34
CA TRP A 127 3.82 -1.04 9.26
C TRP A 127 2.85 -1.77 8.31
N ALA A 128 2.80 -3.11 8.32
CA ALA A 128 1.75 -3.84 7.60
C ALA A 128 0.34 -3.55 8.16
N ASP A 129 0.23 -3.27 9.46
CA ASP A 129 -1.05 -2.95 10.11
C ASP A 129 -1.57 -1.54 9.76
N ILE A 130 -0.69 -0.68 9.24
CA ILE A 130 -0.98 0.72 8.91
C ILE A 130 -1.12 0.94 7.39
N TYR A 131 -0.48 0.09 6.58
CA TYR A 131 -0.44 0.17 5.13
C TYR A 131 -1.79 -0.13 4.47
#